data_AF-A0A7S1PPH5-F1
#
_entry.id   AF-A0A7S1PPH5-F1
#
_cell.length_a   1.000
_cell.length_b   1.000
_cell.length_c   1.000
_cell.angle_alpha   90.00
_cell.angle_beta   90.00
_cell.angle_gamma   90.00
#
_symmetry.space_group_name_H-M   'P 1'
#
loop_
_entity.id
_entity.type
_entity.pdbx_description
1 polymer ?
#
loop_
_entity_poly.entity_id
_entity_poly.type
_entity_poly.pdbx_seq_one_letter_code
_entity_poly.pdbx_strand_id
1 'polypeptide(L)'
;TAIHDVMKNESLCPTVQPEHAPFNGYKAGEVILDHDLALDYALTFYGDLFPSYRGLDLESQRLIRFTQGKMGFNYGWLVQGESPPGALFQTFKRLISSGGAKSEDVGFYFAHWVTDLAGAEPTPLNGSEKLVLKMPDHVLASFFTAFPYVWKLSCLSETEVHQEYLRSQWMREEQLGPLPTGDDAVALMRLALHIQGRREALRPAFSALAPCYQRVLAQE
;
A
#
# COMPACT_ATOMS: atom_id res chain seq x y z
N THR A 1 -0.59 -11.53 10.52
CA THR A 1 -0.84 -10.17 11.01
C THR A 1 0.04 -9.87 12.21
N ALA A 2 -0.25 -10.28 13.46
CA ALA A 2 0.54 -9.83 14.63
C ALA A 2 2.07 -10.05 14.55
N ILE A 3 2.55 -11.10 13.87
CA ILE A 3 4.00 -11.38 13.75
C ILE A 3 4.74 -10.34 12.89
N HIS A 4 4.08 -9.73 11.89
CA HIS A 4 4.72 -8.71 11.07
C HIS A 4 5.09 -7.46 11.89
N ASP A 5 4.25 -7.09 12.86
CA ASP A 5 4.52 -5.98 13.78
C ASP A 5 5.66 -6.30 14.76
N VAL A 6 5.90 -7.57 15.10
CA VAL A 6 7.04 -7.96 15.94
C VAL A 6 8.36 -7.60 15.25
N MET A 7 8.42 -7.67 13.92
CA MET A 7 9.60 -7.29 13.13
C MET A 7 9.84 -5.77 13.11
N LYS A 8 8.95 -4.95 13.68
CA LYS A 8 9.22 -3.52 13.92
C LYS A 8 10.17 -3.30 15.11
N ASN A 9 10.40 -4.33 15.93
CA ASN A 9 11.44 -4.30 16.94
C ASN A 9 12.78 -4.70 16.31
N GLU A 10 13.63 -3.70 16.04
CA GLU A 10 14.94 -3.89 15.38
C GLU A 10 15.84 -4.91 16.07
N SER A 11 15.69 -5.11 17.39
CA SER A 11 16.46 -6.12 18.13
C SER A 11 16.08 -7.57 17.78
N LEU A 12 14.93 -7.77 17.14
CA LEU A 12 14.41 -9.06 16.68
C LEU A 12 14.59 -9.26 15.17
N CYS A 13 15.08 -8.25 14.45
CA CYS A 13 15.31 -8.34 13.01
C CYS A 13 16.43 -9.35 12.68
N PRO A 14 16.23 -10.21 11.67
CA PRO A 14 17.22 -11.20 11.31
C PRO A 14 18.44 -10.58 10.63
N THR A 15 19.59 -11.22 10.84
CA THR A 15 20.80 -10.99 10.04
C THR A 15 20.87 -12.04 8.93
N VAL A 16 21.20 -11.61 7.71
CA VAL A 16 21.35 -12.52 6.57
C VAL A 16 22.52 -13.46 6.81
N GLN A 17 22.25 -14.77 6.79
CA GLN A 17 23.28 -15.80 6.93
C GLN A 17 24.05 -15.99 5.61
N PRO A 18 25.32 -16.41 5.65
CA PRO A 18 26.13 -16.63 4.45
C PRO A 18 25.46 -17.52 3.39
N GLU A 19 24.78 -18.59 3.82
CA GLU A 19 24.09 -19.55 2.97
C GLU A 19 22.79 -19.03 2.32
N HIS A 20 22.24 -17.92 2.84
CA HIS A 20 21.02 -17.29 2.34
C HIS A 20 21.30 -16.04 1.51
N ALA A 21 22.57 -15.62 1.41
CA ALA A 21 22.95 -14.41 0.70
C ALA A 21 23.08 -14.65 -0.82
N PRO A 22 22.73 -13.66 -1.67
CA PRO A 22 22.05 -12.42 -1.31
C PRO A 22 20.54 -12.64 -1.10
N PHE A 23 19.93 -11.83 -0.24
CA PHE A 23 18.48 -11.83 -0.04
C PHE A 23 17.89 -10.44 -0.28
N ASN A 24 17.10 -10.26 -1.34
CA ASN A 24 16.46 -8.98 -1.69
C ASN A 24 17.41 -7.75 -1.65
N GLY A 25 18.66 -7.95 -2.09
CA GLY A 25 19.69 -6.89 -2.09
C GLY A 25 20.58 -6.86 -0.86
N TYR A 26 20.21 -7.53 0.24
CA TYR A 26 21.01 -7.65 1.44
C TYR A 26 22.10 -8.71 1.28
N LYS A 27 23.28 -8.41 1.81
CA LYS A 27 24.48 -9.27 1.84
C LYS A 27 24.55 -10.04 3.15
N ALA A 28 25.35 -11.11 3.15
CA ALA A 28 25.67 -11.85 4.37
C ALA A 28 26.20 -10.91 5.47
N GLY A 29 25.66 -11.04 6.69
CA GLY A 29 26.01 -10.20 7.84
C GLY A 29 25.23 -8.88 7.95
N GLU A 30 24.44 -8.50 6.94
CA GLU A 30 23.57 -7.32 7.05
C GLU A 30 22.27 -7.64 7.81
N VAL A 31 21.83 -6.70 8.64
CA VAL A 31 20.56 -6.77 9.37
C VAL A 31 19.44 -6.27 8.46
N ILE A 32 18.35 -7.04 8.35
CA ILE A 32 17.17 -6.65 7.58
C ILE A 32 16.27 -5.78 8.46
N LEU A 33 16.40 -4.45 8.35
CA LEU A 33 15.61 -3.49 9.13
C LEU A 33 14.22 -3.22 8.54
N ASP A 34 14.02 -3.57 7.27
CA ASP A 34 12.68 -3.56 6.66
C ASP A 34 11.86 -4.71 7.22
N HIS A 35 10.81 -4.40 7.99
CA HIS A 35 10.01 -5.37 8.72
C HIS A 35 9.28 -6.38 7.83
N ASP A 36 8.85 -5.98 6.63
CA ASP A 36 8.20 -6.86 5.66
C ASP A 36 9.21 -7.88 5.11
N LEU A 37 10.40 -7.41 4.73
CA LEU A 37 11.49 -8.26 4.26
C LEU A 37 12.08 -9.15 5.37
N ALA A 38 12.12 -8.66 6.61
CA ALA A 38 12.55 -9.43 7.78
C ALA A 38 11.62 -10.62 8.01
N LEU A 39 10.29 -10.40 7.92
CA LEU A 39 9.32 -11.48 8.02
C LEU A 39 9.41 -12.45 6.84
N ASP A 40 9.55 -11.98 5.60
CA ASP A 40 9.71 -12.85 4.42
C ASP A 40 10.95 -13.74 4.53
N TYR A 41 12.06 -13.19 5.04
CA TYR A 41 13.29 -13.94 5.33
C TYR A 41 13.04 -15.05 6.36
N ALA A 42 12.38 -14.71 7.48
CA ALA A 42 12.06 -15.66 8.53
C ALA A 42 11.11 -16.77 8.02
N LEU A 43 10.07 -16.43 7.26
CA LEU A 43 9.14 -17.40 6.67
C LEU A 43 9.78 -18.26 5.58
N THR A 44 10.80 -17.75 4.89
CA THR A 44 11.48 -18.47 3.80
C THR A 44 12.50 -19.47 4.32
N PHE A 45 13.32 -19.10 5.29
CA PHE A 45 14.44 -19.93 5.75
C PHE A 45 14.19 -20.59 7.11
N TYR A 46 13.29 -20.03 7.92
CA TYR A 46 13.04 -20.46 9.28
C TYR A 46 11.53 -20.68 9.54
N GLY A 47 10.82 -21.19 8.53
CA GLY A 47 9.38 -21.45 8.61
C GLY A 47 8.98 -22.34 9.81
N ASP A 48 9.90 -23.21 10.27
CA ASP A 48 9.69 -24.07 11.44
C ASP A 48 9.58 -23.31 12.77
N LEU A 49 10.06 -22.05 12.84
CA LEU A 49 9.82 -21.17 13.99
C LEU A 49 8.36 -20.71 14.10
N PHE A 50 7.56 -20.95 13.05
CA PHE A 50 6.15 -20.58 12.96
C PHE A 50 5.30 -21.84 12.75
N PRO A 51 5.00 -22.63 13.80
CA PRO A 51 4.30 -23.91 13.64
C PRO A 51 2.96 -23.81 12.89
N SER A 52 2.21 -22.71 13.10
CA SER A 52 0.96 -22.44 12.40
C SER A 52 1.13 -22.15 10.91
N TYR A 53 2.25 -21.56 10.51
CA TYR A 53 2.61 -21.37 9.09
C TYR A 53 3.13 -22.67 8.49
N ARG A 54 4.00 -23.39 9.21
CA ARG A 54 4.61 -24.65 8.74
C ARG A 54 3.60 -25.75 8.50
N GLY A 55 2.52 -25.77 9.29
CA GLY A 55 1.41 -26.70 9.17
C GLY A 55 0.49 -26.45 7.97
N LEU A 56 0.64 -25.32 7.27
CA LEU A 56 -0.12 -25.04 6.05
C LEU A 56 0.47 -25.79 4.85
N ASP A 57 -0.37 -26.02 3.83
CA ASP A 57 0.11 -26.50 2.54
C ASP A 57 1.02 -25.46 1.84
N LEU A 58 1.77 -25.91 0.83
CA LEU A 58 2.76 -25.06 0.15
C LEU A 58 2.12 -23.88 -0.61
N GLU A 59 0.88 -24.01 -1.08
CA GLU A 59 0.18 -22.93 -1.79
C GLU A 59 -0.22 -21.83 -0.80
N SER A 60 -0.78 -22.20 0.34
CA SER A 60 -1.10 -21.31 1.45
C SER A 60 0.15 -20.60 2.00
N GLN A 61 1.27 -21.32 2.15
CA GLN A 61 2.55 -20.72 2.54
C GLN A 61 3.08 -19.73 1.49
N ARG A 62 2.97 -20.06 0.19
CA ARG A 62 3.31 -19.13 -0.91
C ARG A 62 2.45 -17.87 -0.84
N LEU A 63 1.15 -18.03 -0.62
CA LEU A 63 0.18 -16.93 -0.55
C LEU A 63 0.48 -15.97 0.61
N ILE A 64 0.81 -16.50 1.79
CA ILE A 64 1.23 -15.67 2.94
C ILE A 64 2.51 -14.91 2.63
N ARG A 65 3.54 -15.56 2.08
CA ARG A 65 4.78 -14.85 1.69
C ARG A 65 4.54 -13.78 0.64
N PHE A 66 3.62 -14.04 -0.30
CA PHE A 66 3.23 -13.05 -1.30
C PHE A 66 2.69 -11.78 -0.64
N THR A 67 1.78 -11.90 0.33
CA THR A 67 1.16 -10.74 0.98
C THR A 67 2.04 -10.05 2.01
N GLN A 68 2.94 -10.78 2.69
CA GLN A 68 3.79 -10.21 3.74
C GLN A 68 5.06 -9.51 3.24
N GLY A 69 5.57 -9.82 2.03
CA GLY A 69 6.86 -9.24 1.63
C GLY A 69 7.16 -9.13 0.14
N LYS A 70 6.32 -9.64 -0.76
CA LYS A 70 6.64 -9.66 -2.21
C LYS A 70 5.89 -8.62 -3.03
N MET A 71 4.75 -8.14 -2.56
CA MET A 71 3.88 -7.28 -3.36
C MET A 71 4.49 -5.92 -3.69
N GLY A 72 5.29 -5.38 -2.76
CA GLY A 72 5.87 -4.05 -2.87
C GLY A 72 4.81 -2.98 -3.11
N PHE A 73 3.65 -3.10 -2.47
CA PHE A 73 2.49 -2.25 -2.65
C PHE A 73 2.00 -1.71 -1.31
N ASN A 74 2.02 -0.39 -1.15
CA ASN A 74 1.46 0.29 0.01
C ASN A 74 0.09 0.86 -0.35
N TYR A 75 -0.94 0.29 0.26
CA TYR A 75 -2.31 0.67 -0.05
C TYR A 75 -2.70 2.07 0.47
N GLY A 76 -2.07 2.51 1.57
CA GLY A 76 -2.23 3.88 2.09
C GLY A 76 -1.70 4.93 1.12
N TRP A 77 -0.54 4.69 0.50
CA TRP A 77 0.05 5.61 -0.49
C TRP A 77 -0.87 5.83 -1.70
N LEU A 78 -1.60 4.81 -2.14
CA LEU A 78 -2.63 4.97 -3.17
C LEU A 78 -3.77 5.87 -2.68
N VAL A 79 -4.34 5.54 -1.53
CA VAL A 79 -5.51 6.24 -0.98
C VAL A 79 -5.22 7.72 -0.70
N GLN A 80 -3.99 8.02 -0.30
CA GLN A 80 -3.54 9.38 -0.04
C GLN A 80 -3.06 10.08 -1.32
N GLY A 81 -2.66 9.34 -2.36
CA GLY A 81 -2.06 9.92 -3.57
C GLY A 81 -0.65 10.47 -3.34
N GLU A 82 0.04 10.03 -2.29
CA GLU A 82 1.35 10.57 -1.88
C GLU A 82 2.50 10.13 -2.79
N SER A 83 2.37 8.96 -3.43
CA SER A 83 3.46 8.37 -4.21
C SER A 83 3.24 8.48 -5.73
N PRO A 84 4.31 8.67 -6.52
CA PRO A 84 4.22 8.60 -7.97
C PRO A 84 3.83 7.19 -8.43
N PRO A 85 3.19 7.04 -9.62
CA PRO A 85 2.64 5.76 -10.07
C PRO A 85 3.67 4.62 -10.10
N GLY A 86 4.90 4.89 -10.51
CA GLY A 86 5.97 3.88 -10.58
C GLY A 86 6.34 3.31 -9.21
N ALA A 87 6.60 4.18 -8.23
CA ALA A 87 6.91 3.76 -6.86
C ALA A 87 5.76 2.98 -6.21
N LEU A 88 4.52 3.34 -6.57
CA LEU A 88 3.32 2.71 -6.04
C LEU A 88 3.04 1.35 -6.66
N PHE A 89 3.18 1.19 -7.97
CA PHE A 89 2.61 0.05 -8.69
C PHE A 89 3.62 -0.84 -9.41
N GLN A 90 4.86 -0.40 -9.66
CA GLN A 90 5.77 -1.09 -10.58
C GLN A 90 6.06 -2.54 -10.16
N THR A 91 6.35 -2.77 -8.88
CA THR A 91 6.63 -4.12 -8.36
C THR A 91 5.41 -5.03 -8.51
N PHE A 92 4.25 -4.54 -8.08
CA PHE A 92 3.02 -5.31 -8.13
C PHE A 92 2.58 -5.59 -9.58
N LYS A 93 2.65 -4.59 -10.46
CA LYS A 93 2.36 -4.75 -11.88
C LYS A 93 3.28 -5.80 -12.52
N ARG A 94 4.58 -5.76 -12.21
CA ARG A 94 5.54 -6.77 -12.71
C ARG A 94 5.13 -8.17 -12.29
N LEU A 95 4.71 -8.36 -11.04
CA LEU A 95 4.23 -9.64 -10.53
C LEU A 95 2.96 -10.11 -11.24
N ILE A 96 2.00 -9.21 -11.48
CA ILE A 96 0.78 -9.53 -12.25
C ILE A 96 1.15 -9.92 -13.69
N SER A 97 1.95 -9.09 -14.37
CA SER A 97 2.32 -9.30 -15.77
C SER A 97 3.18 -10.55 -16.00
N SER A 98 3.99 -10.95 -15.01
CA SER A 98 4.79 -12.19 -15.09
C SER A 98 4.01 -13.45 -14.70
N GLY A 99 2.71 -13.34 -14.37
CA GLY A 99 1.91 -14.45 -13.83
C GLY A 99 2.30 -14.87 -12.41
N GLY A 100 3.09 -14.06 -11.71
CA GLY A 100 3.52 -14.27 -10.32
C GLY A 100 2.44 -13.90 -9.29
N ALA A 101 1.40 -13.18 -9.70
CA ALA A 101 0.22 -12.87 -8.90
C ALA A 101 -1.06 -13.29 -9.64
N LYS A 102 -1.91 -14.07 -8.97
CA LYS A 102 -3.26 -14.42 -9.44
C LYS A 102 -4.32 -13.52 -8.80
N SER A 103 -5.54 -13.52 -9.34
CA SER A 103 -6.67 -12.77 -8.76
C SER A 103 -6.94 -13.15 -7.30
N GLU A 104 -6.74 -14.41 -6.93
CA GLU A 104 -6.89 -14.90 -5.57
C GLU A 104 -5.82 -14.34 -4.64
N ASP A 105 -4.59 -14.14 -5.16
CA ASP A 105 -3.48 -13.54 -4.41
C ASP A 105 -3.81 -12.08 -4.04
N VAL A 106 -4.37 -11.34 -5.00
CA VAL A 106 -4.86 -9.97 -4.81
C VAL A 106 -6.05 -9.91 -3.86
N GLY A 107 -7.01 -10.84 -3.98
CA GLY A 107 -8.14 -10.93 -3.05
C GLY A 107 -7.70 -11.23 -1.62
N PHE A 108 -6.75 -12.15 -1.44
CA PHE A 108 -6.22 -12.50 -0.13
C PHE A 108 -5.44 -11.34 0.51
N TYR A 109 -4.73 -10.52 -0.27
CA TYR A 109 -4.13 -9.29 0.23
C TYR A 109 -5.15 -8.36 0.89
N PHE A 110 -6.30 -8.17 0.26
CA PHE A 110 -7.33 -7.29 0.81
C PHE A 110 -7.95 -7.86 2.08
N ALA A 111 -8.20 -9.17 2.13
CA ALA A 111 -8.62 -9.84 3.35
C ALA A 111 -7.57 -9.66 4.47
N HIS A 112 -6.29 -9.82 4.14
CA HIS A 112 -5.18 -9.59 5.06
C HIS A 112 -5.15 -8.14 5.56
N TRP A 113 -5.25 -7.15 4.67
CA TRP A 113 -5.22 -5.73 5.03
C TRP A 113 -6.36 -5.35 5.99
N VAL A 114 -7.59 -5.82 5.74
CA VAL A 114 -8.73 -5.61 6.66
C VAL A 114 -8.47 -6.28 8.01
N THR A 115 -7.91 -7.49 8.01
CA THR A 115 -7.57 -8.22 9.24
C THR A 115 -6.47 -7.52 10.04
N ASP A 116 -5.50 -6.93 9.37
CA ASP A 116 -4.42 -6.18 10.00
C ASP A 116 -4.94 -4.90 10.67
N LEU A 117 -5.79 -4.17 9.95
CA LEU A 117 -6.46 -2.99 10.47
C LEU A 117 -7.37 -3.30 11.68
N ALA A 118 -8.08 -4.43 11.64
CA ALA A 118 -8.86 -4.91 12.77
C ALA A 118 -7.96 -5.26 13.98
N GLY A 119 -6.81 -5.89 13.73
CA GLY A 119 -5.87 -6.31 14.77
C GLY A 119 -4.90 -5.23 15.27
N ALA A 120 -4.93 -4.02 14.72
CA ALA A 120 -3.88 -3.01 14.91
C ALA A 120 -3.87 -2.31 16.28
N GLU A 121 -4.83 -2.61 17.17
CA GLU A 121 -4.78 -2.16 18.56
C GLU A 121 -4.84 -3.38 19.51
N PRO A 122 -3.98 -3.42 20.56
CA PRO A 122 -3.96 -4.53 21.50
C PRO A 122 -5.21 -4.53 22.39
N THR A 123 -5.68 -5.72 22.73
CA THR A 123 -6.88 -5.95 23.55
C THR A 123 -6.64 -5.55 25.01
N PRO A 124 -7.62 -4.83 25.61
CA PRO A 124 -8.62 -5.53 26.40
C PRO A 124 -10.07 -5.47 25.87
N LEU A 125 -10.32 -4.93 24.66
CA LEU A 125 -11.68 -4.56 24.20
C LEU A 125 -12.46 -5.56 23.31
N ASN A 126 -11.95 -6.77 23.08
CA ASN A 126 -12.42 -7.82 22.13
C ASN A 126 -11.83 -7.76 20.70
N GLY A 127 -11.04 -6.74 20.37
CA GLY A 127 -10.29 -6.64 19.11
C GLY A 127 -11.17 -6.11 17.97
N SER A 128 -10.58 -5.36 17.05
CA SER A 128 -11.25 -4.64 15.93
C SER A 128 -11.78 -3.24 16.23
N GLU A 129 -11.54 -2.66 17.40
CA GLU A 129 -12.05 -1.32 17.75
C GLU A 129 -11.48 -0.24 16.86
N LYS A 130 -10.21 -0.39 16.43
CA LYS A 130 -9.62 0.52 15.44
C LYS A 130 -10.46 0.54 14.17
N LEU A 131 -10.82 -0.63 13.66
CA LEU A 131 -11.63 -0.77 12.44
C LEU A 131 -13.08 -0.29 12.66
N VAL A 132 -13.70 -0.64 13.79
CA VAL A 132 -15.16 -0.46 14.01
C VAL A 132 -15.52 0.90 14.59
N LEU A 133 -14.70 1.44 15.51
CA LEU A 133 -15.04 2.62 16.31
C LEU A 133 -14.16 3.83 16.04
N LYS A 134 -12.90 3.63 15.64
CA LYS A 134 -11.91 4.71 15.57
C LYS A 134 -11.53 5.11 14.16
N MET A 135 -11.69 4.24 13.17
CA MET A 135 -11.40 4.57 11.79
C MET A 135 -12.54 5.43 11.25
N PRO A 136 -12.27 6.65 10.75
CA PRO A 136 -13.32 7.46 10.16
C PRO A 136 -13.91 6.77 8.92
N ASP A 137 -15.24 6.74 8.83
CA ASP A 137 -15.96 6.06 7.74
C ASP A 137 -15.49 6.48 6.35
N HIS A 138 -15.22 7.78 6.16
CA HIS A 138 -14.74 8.30 4.88
C HIS A 138 -13.36 7.73 4.51
N VAL A 139 -12.46 7.54 5.48
CA VAL A 139 -11.15 6.91 5.24
C VAL A 139 -11.39 5.46 4.83
N LEU A 140 -12.16 4.69 5.61
CA LEU A 140 -12.46 3.29 5.29
C LEU A 140 -13.11 3.14 3.90
N ALA A 141 -14.02 4.03 3.54
CA ALA A 141 -14.63 4.08 2.21
C ALA A 141 -13.61 4.37 1.09
N SER A 142 -12.66 5.27 1.29
CA SER A 142 -11.59 5.53 0.32
C SER A 142 -10.76 4.27 0.05
N PHE A 143 -10.48 3.49 1.10
CA PHE A 143 -9.80 2.20 0.98
C PHE A 143 -10.60 1.20 0.14
N PHE A 144 -11.86 0.93 0.47
CA PHE A 144 -12.68 -0.02 -0.31
C PHE A 144 -12.87 0.41 -1.77
N THR A 145 -13.00 1.71 -1.99
CA THR A 145 -13.29 2.23 -3.33
C THR A 145 -12.07 2.30 -4.23
N ALA A 146 -10.85 2.22 -3.68
CA ALA A 146 -9.63 2.07 -4.44
C ALA A 146 -9.42 0.62 -4.96
N PHE A 147 -10.08 -0.40 -4.39
CA PHE A 147 -9.85 -1.82 -4.76
C PHE A 147 -9.99 -2.08 -6.27
N PRO A 148 -11.08 -1.66 -6.95
CA PRO A 148 -11.27 -1.97 -8.36
C PRO A 148 -10.18 -1.41 -9.28
N TYR A 149 -9.46 -0.36 -8.84
CA TYR A 149 -8.37 0.24 -9.62
C TYR A 149 -7.11 -0.62 -9.59
N VAL A 150 -6.81 -1.26 -8.47
CA VAL A 150 -5.68 -2.19 -8.36
C VAL A 150 -5.81 -3.35 -9.34
N TRP A 151 -7.02 -3.90 -9.51
CA TRP A 151 -7.26 -4.98 -10.50
C TRP A 151 -6.97 -4.56 -11.94
N LYS A 152 -7.06 -3.26 -12.26
CA LYS A 152 -6.79 -2.74 -13.60
C LYS A 152 -5.31 -2.72 -13.96
N LEU A 153 -4.39 -2.93 -13.02
CA LEU A 153 -2.94 -3.03 -13.30
C LEU A 153 -2.59 -4.16 -14.28
N SER A 154 -3.48 -5.16 -14.39
CA SER A 154 -3.39 -6.24 -15.37
C SER A 154 -3.52 -5.76 -16.82
N CYS A 155 -4.27 -4.69 -17.06
CA CYS A 155 -4.60 -4.21 -18.41
C CYS A 155 -4.08 -2.80 -18.70
N LEU A 156 -3.89 -1.96 -17.68
CA LEU A 156 -3.52 -0.55 -17.79
C LEU A 156 -2.14 -0.29 -17.19
N SER A 157 -1.41 0.69 -17.71
CA SER A 157 -0.16 1.16 -17.12
C SER A 157 -0.36 1.72 -15.71
N GLU A 158 0.73 1.80 -14.93
CA GLU A 158 0.75 2.40 -13.60
C GLU A 158 0.14 3.81 -13.62
N THR A 159 0.54 4.62 -14.59
CA THR A 159 0.06 5.99 -14.78
C THR A 159 -1.43 6.04 -15.11
N GLU A 160 -1.91 5.17 -16.01
CA GLU A 160 -3.34 5.11 -16.35
C GLU A 160 -4.19 4.71 -15.15
N VAL A 161 -3.79 3.68 -14.39
CA VAL A 161 -4.49 3.28 -13.16
C VAL A 161 -4.52 4.41 -12.16
N HIS A 162 -3.38 5.06 -11.90
CA HIS A 162 -3.31 6.15 -10.94
C HIS A 162 -4.19 7.33 -11.36
N GLN A 163 -4.11 7.78 -12.61
CA GLN A 163 -4.93 8.88 -13.09
C GLN A 163 -6.42 8.53 -13.11
N GLU A 164 -6.79 7.30 -13.45
CA GLU A 164 -8.20 6.88 -13.40
C GLU A 164 -8.73 6.89 -11.96
N TYR A 165 -7.93 6.47 -10.98
CA TYR A 165 -8.25 6.59 -9.57
C TYR A 165 -8.41 8.06 -9.15
N LEU A 166 -7.45 8.93 -9.48
CA LEU A 166 -7.51 10.35 -9.14
C LEU A 166 -8.76 11.04 -9.72
N ARG A 167 -9.08 10.76 -10.99
CA ARG A 167 -10.30 11.28 -11.63
C ARG A 167 -11.55 10.80 -10.91
N SER A 168 -11.61 9.54 -10.51
CA SER A 168 -12.79 9.01 -9.83
C SER A 168 -13.01 9.59 -8.44
N GLN A 169 -11.93 9.83 -7.69
CA GLN A 169 -11.99 10.50 -6.39
C GLN A 169 -12.44 11.96 -6.55
N TRP A 170 -11.94 12.66 -7.58
CA TRP A 170 -12.39 14.02 -7.89
C TRP A 170 -13.89 14.07 -8.19
N MET A 171 -14.37 13.19 -9.08
CA MET A 171 -15.75 13.22 -9.57
C MET A 171 -16.81 12.85 -8.52
N ARG A 172 -16.40 12.27 -7.39
CA ARG A 172 -17.29 11.94 -6.27
C ARG A 172 -17.64 13.14 -5.40
N GLU A 173 -16.86 14.21 -5.52
CA GLU A 173 -16.93 15.36 -4.63
C GLU A 173 -17.42 16.58 -5.42
N GLU A 174 -18.73 16.78 -5.46
CA GLU A 174 -19.36 17.88 -6.22
C GLU A 174 -18.76 19.25 -5.88
N GLN A 175 -18.29 19.43 -4.64
CA GLN A 175 -17.69 20.66 -4.12
C GLN A 175 -16.35 21.03 -4.79
N LEU A 176 -15.67 20.09 -5.44
CA LEU A 176 -14.40 20.35 -6.16
C LEU A 176 -14.62 21.00 -7.53
N GLY A 177 -15.87 20.97 -8.04
CA GLY A 177 -16.22 21.50 -9.34
C GLY A 177 -15.73 20.63 -10.51
N PRO A 178 -15.58 21.18 -11.72
CA PRO A 178 -15.22 20.40 -12.91
C PRO A 178 -13.85 19.75 -12.75
N LEU A 179 -13.64 18.63 -13.46
CA LEU A 179 -12.34 17.95 -13.51
C LEU A 179 -11.26 18.93 -14.01
N PRO A 180 -10.11 19.06 -13.32
CA PRO A 180 -9.05 19.94 -13.78
C PRO A 180 -8.44 19.44 -15.10
N THR A 181 -7.97 20.38 -15.91
CA THR A 181 -7.31 20.14 -17.20
C THR A 181 -5.98 20.90 -17.24
N GLY A 182 -5.11 20.53 -18.18
CA GLY A 182 -3.78 21.13 -18.32
C GLY A 182 -2.72 20.49 -17.40
N ASP A 183 -1.55 21.12 -17.36
CA ASP A 183 -0.35 20.56 -16.72
C ASP A 183 -0.49 20.38 -15.21
N ASP A 184 -1.30 21.22 -14.55
CA ASP A 184 -1.53 21.18 -13.09
C ASP A 184 -2.60 20.17 -12.66
N ALA A 185 -3.24 19.46 -13.62
CA ALA A 185 -4.42 18.66 -13.33
C ALA A 185 -4.15 17.53 -12.33
N VAL A 186 -3.04 16.82 -12.50
CA VAL A 186 -2.66 15.71 -11.60
C VAL A 186 -2.35 16.23 -10.20
N ALA A 187 -1.62 17.35 -10.09
CA ALA A 187 -1.31 17.97 -8.80
C ALA A 187 -2.58 18.35 -8.04
N LEU A 188 -3.52 19.01 -8.70
CA LEU A 188 -4.80 19.37 -8.09
C LEU A 188 -5.59 18.13 -7.63
N MET A 189 -5.66 17.08 -8.46
CA MET A 189 -6.38 15.87 -8.06
C MET A 189 -5.73 15.15 -6.87
N ARG A 190 -4.41 15.14 -6.77
CA ARG A 190 -3.70 14.58 -5.61
C ARG A 190 -3.91 15.40 -4.35
N LEU A 191 -3.81 16.73 -4.45
CA LEU A 191 -4.08 17.62 -3.33
C LEU A 191 -5.51 17.47 -2.80
N ALA A 192 -6.48 17.14 -3.66
CA ALA A 192 -7.84 16.85 -3.23
C ALA A 192 -7.94 15.62 -2.31
N LEU A 193 -7.02 14.65 -2.42
CA LEU A 193 -6.93 13.51 -1.51
C LEU A 193 -6.32 13.89 -0.16
N HIS A 194 -5.37 14.83 -0.15
CA HIS A 194 -4.71 15.29 1.08
C HIS A 194 -5.59 16.20 1.95
N ILE A 195 -6.57 16.88 1.33
CA ILE A 195 -7.42 17.84 2.04
C ILE A 195 -8.48 17.09 2.87
N GLN A 196 -8.34 17.16 4.19
CA GLN A 196 -9.26 16.60 5.18
C GLN A 196 -10.45 17.54 5.52
N GLY A 197 -10.72 18.56 4.71
CA GLY A 197 -11.86 19.49 4.84
C GLY A 197 -11.67 20.81 4.09
N ARG A 198 -12.75 21.58 3.84
CA ARG A 198 -12.73 22.81 3.01
C ARG A 198 -12.21 22.59 1.59
N ARG A 199 -12.73 21.56 0.91
CA ARG A 199 -12.31 21.15 -0.43
C ARG A 199 -12.55 22.24 -1.49
N GLU A 200 -13.56 23.07 -1.28
CA GLU A 200 -13.87 24.24 -2.10
C GLU A 200 -12.72 25.28 -2.13
N ALA A 201 -11.87 25.31 -1.09
CA ALA A 201 -10.74 26.22 -1.01
C ALA A 201 -9.49 25.74 -1.77
N LEU A 202 -9.47 24.48 -2.24
CA LEU A 202 -8.31 23.88 -2.91
C LEU A 202 -7.85 24.70 -4.12
N ARG A 203 -8.77 24.98 -5.05
CA ARG A 203 -8.44 25.69 -6.29
C ARG A 203 -7.95 27.12 -6.02
N PRO A 204 -8.68 27.95 -5.25
CA PRO A 204 -8.18 29.27 -4.86
C PRO A 204 -6.81 29.22 -4.17
N ALA A 205 -6.60 28.27 -3.25
CA ALA A 205 -5.34 28.14 -2.53
C ALA A 205 -4.18 27.77 -3.47
N PHE A 206 -4.39 26.81 -4.38
CA PHE A 206 -3.40 26.43 -5.39
C PHE A 206 -3.05 27.61 -6.31
N SER A 207 -4.07 28.32 -6.83
CA SER A 207 -3.87 29.49 -7.68
C SER A 207 -3.18 30.66 -6.97
N ALA A 208 -3.29 30.77 -5.65
CA ALA A 208 -2.61 31.78 -4.85
C ALA A 208 -1.12 31.47 -4.60
N LEU A 209 -0.67 30.24 -4.87
CA LEU A 209 0.75 29.88 -4.75
C LEU A 209 1.59 30.65 -5.78
N ALA A 210 2.84 30.95 -5.43
CA ALA A 210 3.79 31.47 -6.40
C ALA A 210 4.02 30.44 -7.55
N PRO A 211 4.26 30.87 -8.80
CA PRO A 211 4.41 29.96 -9.94
C PRO A 211 5.52 28.91 -9.78
N CYS A 212 6.55 29.18 -8.98
CA CYS A 212 7.57 28.18 -8.68
C CYS A 212 7.01 27.00 -7.87
N TYR A 213 6.12 27.24 -6.90
CA TYR A 213 5.52 26.19 -6.09
C TYR A 213 4.46 25.40 -6.87
N GLN A 214 3.67 26.07 -7.71
CA GLN A 214 2.73 25.38 -8.62
C GLN A 214 3.48 24.40 -9.53
N ARG A 215 4.60 24.84 -10.14
CA ARG A 215 5.43 23.97 -10.98
C ARG A 215 6.06 22.81 -10.21
N VAL A 216 6.54 23.03 -8.99
CA VAL A 216 7.08 21.94 -8.15
C VAL A 216 6.00 20.90 -7.85
N LEU A 217 4.77 21.33 -7.57
CA LEU A 217 3.66 20.41 -7.31
C LEU A 217 3.16 19.69 -8.58
N ALA A 218 3.28 20.33 -9.74
CA ALA A 218 2.92 19.77 -11.05
C ALA A 218 4.01 18.86 -11.63
N GLN A 219 5.24 18.95 -11.16
CA GLN A 219 6.35 18.13 -11.59
C GLN A 219 6.43 16.84 -10.77
N GLU A 220 6.12 15.72 -11.42
CA GLU A 220 6.54 14.36 -11.04
C GLU A 220 7.20 13.65 -12.22
#